data_AF-A0A432ME86-F1
#
_entry.id   AF-A0A432ME86-F1
#
_cell.length_a   1.000
_cell.length_b   1.000
_cell.length_c   1.000
_cell.angle_alpha   90.00
_cell.angle_beta   90.00
_cell.angle_gamma   90.00
#
_symmetry.space_group_name_H-M   'P 1'
#
loop_
_entity.id
_entity.type
_entity.pdbx_description
1 polymer ?
#
loop_
_entity_poly.entity_id
_entity_poly.type
_entity_poly.pdbx_seq_one_letter_code
_entity_poly.pdbx_strand_id
1 'polypeptide(L)'
;MYGEEGRRPLGAEADPHVARRARDRDRRPGPKTISRTTQGVPQGGSLSPLLANICLHWFEKAFARGDGPGTWANAELVRYADDFVVLARHQSRRLVDWIEGTLEGRFRLTINREKTRIVRMRQPGSSLDFLGFTLRYDHDRHGRGRTFLRVFPSAKSQGRARARAARRAAAREGTPPEA
;
A
#
# COMPACT_ATOMS: atom_id res chain seq x y z
N MET A 1 1.54 -28.07 -89.73
CA MET A 1 0.41 -28.98 -89.48
C MET A 1 0.14 -28.94 -87.97
N TYR A 2 -1.00 -28.33 -87.60
CA TYR A 2 -1.61 -28.17 -86.25
C TYR A 2 -0.75 -27.42 -85.21
N GLY A 3 -1.11 -26.27 -84.63
CA GLY A 3 -2.40 -25.63 -84.40
C GLY A 3 -2.97 -26.09 -83.05
N GLU A 4 -2.85 -25.27 -81.99
CA GLU A 4 -3.95 -24.99 -81.05
C GLU A 4 -3.62 -23.82 -80.10
N GLU A 5 -4.61 -22.93 -80.01
CA GLU A 5 -4.70 -21.79 -79.11
C GLU A 5 -5.03 -22.22 -77.68
N GLY A 6 -4.78 -21.31 -76.73
CA GLY A 6 -5.68 -21.18 -75.60
C GLY A 6 -5.19 -21.76 -74.29
N ARG A 7 -4.62 -20.89 -73.44
CA ARG A 7 -5.24 -20.46 -72.17
C ARG A 7 -4.22 -19.70 -71.36
N ARG A 8 -4.52 -18.42 -71.10
CA ARG A 8 -4.08 -17.80 -69.85
C ARG A 8 -4.76 -18.56 -68.70
N PRO A 9 -4.05 -18.80 -67.60
CA PRO A 9 -4.65 -18.44 -66.34
C PRO A 9 -3.75 -17.52 -65.52
N LEU A 10 -4.44 -16.53 -64.96
CA LEU A 10 -4.36 -15.99 -63.60
C LEU A 10 -2.99 -15.70 -62.99
N GLY A 11 -2.91 -14.46 -62.50
CA GLY A 11 -1.78 -13.90 -61.78
C GLY A 11 -1.31 -14.78 -60.64
N ALA A 12 0.01 -14.94 -60.58
CA ALA A 12 0.71 -15.22 -59.35
C ALA A 12 0.60 -13.97 -58.46
N GLU A 13 -0.52 -13.84 -57.75
CA GLU A 13 -0.63 -12.96 -56.59
C GLU A 13 0.28 -13.56 -55.51
N ALA A 14 1.49 -13.01 -55.39
CA ALA A 14 2.35 -13.29 -54.27
C ALA A 14 1.64 -12.84 -52.99
N ASP A 15 1.33 -13.79 -52.11
CA ASP A 15 0.72 -13.56 -50.81
C ASP A 15 1.54 -12.51 -50.00
N PRO A 16 0.96 -11.33 -49.67
CA PRO A 16 1.66 -10.28 -48.94
C PRO A 16 1.90 -10.64 -47.46
N HIS A 17 1.45 -11.80 -46.98
CA HIS A 17 1.63 -12.23 -45.60
C HIS A 17 2.98 -12.92 -45.31
N VAL A 18 3.75 -13.31 -46.32
CA VAL A 18 5.05 -14.00 -46.12
C VAL A 18 6.23 -13.02 -46.02
N ALA A 19 6.08 -11.77 -46.49
CA ALA A 19 7.16 -10.77 -46.52
C ALA A 19 7.26 -9.87 -45.26
N ARG A 20 6.61 -10.22 -44.14
CA ARG A 20 6.63 -9.42 -42.89
C ARG A 20 7.39 -10.04 -41.71
N ARG A 21 8.13 -11.14 -41.92
CA ARG A 21 8.85 -11.85 -40.84
C ARG A 21 10.38 -11.73 -40.85
N ALA A 22 10.95 -10.74 -41.53
CA ALA A 22 12.42 -10.62 -41.68
C ALA A 22 13.01 -9.23 -41.41
N ARG A 23 12.37 -8.36 -40.62
CA ARG A 23 12.97 -7.06 -40.19
C ARG A 23 12.62 -6.66 -38.75
N ASP A 24 12.72 -7.59 -37.79
CA ASP A 24 12.52 -7.23 -36.37
C ASP A 24 13.44 -8.01 -35.42
N ARG A 25 14.72 -8.15 -35.81
CA ARG A 25 15.75 -8.84 -34.99
C ARG A 25 17.02 -8.02 -34.78
N ASP A 26 16.95 -6.70 -34.79
CA ASP A 26 18.12 -5.87 -34.40
C ASP A 26 17.77 -4.62 -33.59
N ARG A 27 16.76 -4.75 -32.71
CA ARG A 27 16.50 -3.71 -31.69
C ARG A 27 17.37 -3.97 -30.47
N ARG A 28 18.64 -3.58 -30.54
CA ARG A 28 19.48 -3.43 -29.34
C ARG A 28 18.75 -2.49 -28.38
N PRO A 29 18.59 -2.83 -27.09
CA PRO A 29 18.03 -1.90 -26.12
C PRO A 29 19.01 -0.72 -26.02
N GLY A 30 18.57 0.46 -26.45
CA GLY A 30 19.31 1.70 -26.25
C GLY A 30 19.58 1.92 -24.76
N PRO A 31 20.60 2.74 -24.41
CA PRO A 31 20.95 3.01 -23.03
C PRO A 31 19.70 3.47 -22.26
N LYS A 32 19.41 2.81 -21.13
CA LYS A 32 18.28 3.15 -20.27
C LYS A 32 18.44 4.61 -19.83
N THR A 33 17.68 5.52 -20.42
CA THR A 33 17.62 6.90 -19.96
C THR A 33 17.03 6.89 -18.55
N ILE A 34 17.89 7.07 -17.55
CA ILE A 34 17.48 7.27 -16.16
C ILE A 34 16.78 8.62 -16.13
N SER A 35 15.46 8.61 -16.23
CA SER A 35 14.64 9.77 -15.91
C SER A 35 14.82 10.08 -14.44
N ARG A 36 15.41 11.24 -14.13
CA ARG A 36 15.47 11.75 -12.76
C ARG A 36 14.03 11.99 -12.30
N THR A 37 13.57 11.19 -11.35
CA THR A 37 12.29 11.44 -10.69
C THR A 37 12.45 12.66 -9.80
N THR A 38 11.71 13.74 -10.09
CA THR A 38 11.74 14.99 -9.31
C THR A 38 11.19 14.80 -7.88
N GLN A 39 10.44 13.72 -7.64
CA GLN A 39 9.95 13.33 -6.31
C GLN A 39 9.71 11.82 -6.24
N GLY A 40 10.25 11.17 -5.21
CA GLY A 40 10.15 9.74 -4.99
C GLY A 40 11.39 8.95 -5.43
N VAL A 41 11.69 7.89 -4.70
CA VAL A 41 12.72 6.90 -5.05
C VAL A 41 12.12 5.99 -6.14
N PRO A 42 12.87 5.59 -7.18
CA PRO A 42 12.38 4.61 -8.15
C PRO A 42 11.77 3.40 -7.42
N GLN A 43 10.52 3.06 -7.76
CA GLN A 43 9.76 2.01 -7.09
C GLN A 43 10.54 0.70 -7.12
N GLY A 44 11.10 0.31 -5.96
CA GLY A 44 11.98 -0.85 -5.81
C GLY A 44 13.26 -0.58 -5.00
N GLY A 45 13.60 0.67 -4.69
CA GLY A 45 14.74 0.98 -3.80
C GLY A 45 14.41 0.71 -2.32
N SER A 46 15.16 -0.18 -1.67
CA SER A 46 15.14 -0.44 -0.21
C SER A 46 15.43 0.81 0.65
N LEU A 47 15.80 1.92 0.03
CA LEU A 47 16.04 3.23 0.63
C LEU A 47 14.75 3.95 1.06
N SER A 48 13.61 3.72 0.41
CA SER A 48 12.38 4.46 0.74
C SER A 48 11.89 4.18 2.18
N PRO A 49 11.78 2.91 2.64
CA PRO A 49 11.43 2.62 4.04
C PRO A 49 12.45 3.18 5.05
N LEU A 50 13.73 3.19 4.67
CA LEU A 50 14.81 3.70 5.52
C LEU A 50 14.69 5.22 5.72
N LEU A 51 14.52 5.96 4.62
CA LEU A 51 14.39 7.41 4.66
C LEU A 51 13.12 7.86 5.39
N ALA A 52 11.99 7.18 5.17
CA ALA A 52 10.76 7.43 5.92
C ALA A 52 10.97 7.26 7.43
N ASN A 53 11.63 6.17 7.85
CA ASN A 53 11.95 5.92 9.26
C ASN A 53 12.86 7.00 9.86
N ILE A 54 13.85 7.50 9.11
CA ILE A 54 14.74 8.60 9.57
C ILE A 54 13.94 9.89 9.75
N CYS A 55 13.09 10.26 8.80
CA CYS A 55 12.22 11.43 8.93
C CYS A 55 11.28 11.31 10.14
N LEU A 56 10.67 10.14 10.33
CA LEU A 56 9.77 9.87 11.45
C LEU A 56 10.49 9.93 12.81
N HIS A 57 11.77 9.58 12.88
CA HIS A 57 12.56 9.77 14.10
C HIS A 57 12.69 11.25 14.50
N TRP A 58 12.90 12.13 13.53
CA TRP A 58 12.93 13.57 13.79
C TRP A 58 11.56 14.13 14.16
N PHE A 59 10.49 13.58 13.57
CA PHE A 59 9.12 13.89 13.96
C PHE A 59 8.85 13.51 15.42
N GLU A 60 9.23 12.30 15.85
CA GLU A 60 9.10 11.84 17.24
C GLU A 60 9.88 12.73 18.21
N LYS A 61 11.11 13.11 17.86
CA LYS A 61 11.88 14.09 18.64
C LYS A 61 11.17 15.44 18.74
N ALA A 62 10.64 15.96 17.63
CA ALA A 62 9.89 17.21 17.64
C ALA A 62 8.61 17.11 18.50
N PHE A 63 7.99 15.92 18.52
CA PHE A 63 6.78 15.65 19.28
C PHE A 63 7.03 15.64 20.79
N ALA A 64 8.18 15.10 21.22
CA ALA A 64 8.57 14.95 22.62
C ALA A 64 9.30 16.17 23.22
N ARG A 65 9.60 17.20 22.43
CA ARG A 65 10.17 18.45 22.96
C ARG A 65 9.18 19.15 23.89
N GLY A 66 9.69 20.05 24.74
CA GLY A 66 8.86 20.79 25.71
C GLY A 66 7.79 21.70 25.08
N ASP A 67 7.97 22.11 23.83
CA ASP A 67 6.98 22.83 23.01
C ASP A 67 6.13 21.90 22.12
N GLY A 68 6.45 20.60 22.11
CA GLY A 68 5.80 19.57 21.32
C GLY A 68 4.48 19.09 21.93
N PRO A 69 3.64 18.40 21.14
CA PRO A 69 2.32 17.96 21.59
C PRO A 69 2.35 16.93 22.72
N GLY A 70 3.48 16.26 22.93
CA GLY A 70 3.67 15.39 24.10
C GLY A 70 3.42 16.13 25.40
N THR A 71 3.89 17.39 25.50
CA THR A 71 3.77 18.19 26.72
C THR A 71 2.43 18.92 26.81
N TRP A 72 2.04 19.68 25.78
CA TRP A 72 0.85 20.54 25.88
C TRP A 72 -0.48 19.83 25.58
N ALA A 73 -0.46 18.73 24.82
CA ALA A 73 -1.68 17.96 24.51
C ALA A 73 -1.83 16.70 25.38
N ASN A 74 -0.85 16.41 26.25
CA ASN A 74 -0.69 15.14 26.95
C ASN A 74 -0.92 13.96 25.99
N ALA A 75 -0.15 13.98 24.91
CA ALA A 75 -0.26 13.04 23.81
C ALA A 75 0.94 12.10 23.78
N GLU A 76 0.72 10.87 23.33
CA GLU A 76 1.72 9.81 23.23
C GLU A 76 1.75 9.30 21.79
N LEU A 77 2.95 9.21 21.22
CA LEU A 77 3.17 8.72 19.86
C LEU A 77 3.66 7.27 19.92
N VAL A 78 2.90 6.36 19.31
CA VAL A 78 3.28 4.96 19.15
C VAL A 78 3.59 4.70 17.68
N ARG A 79 4.82 4.35 17.35
CA ARG A 79 5.28 4.13 15.97
C ARG A 79 5.69 2.68 15.73
N TYR A 80 5.34 2.16 14.55
CA TYR A 80 5.81 0.89 14.02
C TYR A 80 6.20 1.05 12.55
N ALA A 81 7.50 1.01 12.27
CA ALA A 81 8.06 1.35 10.96
C ALA A 81 7.52 2.71 10.45
N ASP A 82 6.86 2.71 9.30
CA ASP A 82 6.24 3.86 8.63
C ASP A 82 4.83 4.18 9.12
N ASP A 83 4.22 3.31 9.95
CA ASP A 83 2.89 3.50 10.51
C ASP A 83 2.97 4.02 11.95
N PHE A 84 2.06 4.90 12.35
CA PHE A 84 2.05 5.45 13.71
C PHE A 84 0.63 5.83 14.17
N VAL A 85 0.46 5.85 15.49
CA VAL A 85 -0.77 6.27 16.16
C VAL A 85 -0.42 7.32 17.20
N VAL A 86 -1.20 8.40 17.24
CA VAL A 86 -1.12 9.41 18.29
C VAL A 86 -2.30 9.23 19.24
N LEU A 87 -2.00 8.91 20.49
CA LEU A 87 -2.97 8.82 21.58
C LEU A 87 -2.98 10.15 22.31
N ALA A 88 -4.11 10.84 22.36
CA ALA A 88 -4.21 12.12 23.08
C ALA A 88 -5.45 12.14 23.95
N ARG A 89 -5.33 12.71 25.15
CA ARG A 89 -6.49 12.96 26.04
C ARG A 89 -7.46 13.96 25.41
N HIS A 90 -6.92 14.97 24.74
CA HIS A 90 -7.69 16.01 24.06
C HIS A 90 -7.29 16.10 22.58
N GLN A 91 -8.18 15.60 21.72
CA GLN A 91 -8.04 15.69 20.27
C GLN A 91 -8.44 17.09 19.80
N SER A 92 -7.52 18.04 19.91
CA SER A 92 -7.72 19.43 19.46
C SER A 92 -7.37 19.59 17.99
N ARG A 93 -8.01 20.54 17.31
CA ARG A 93 -7.64 20.90 15.92
C ARG A 93 -6.18 21.33 15.82
N ARG A 94 -5.68 22.05 16.83
CA ARG A 94 -4.27 22.41 16.98
C ARG A 94 -3.32 21.21 16.92
N LEU A 95 -3.69 20.07 17.50
CA LEU A 95 -2.86 18.85 17.48
C LEU A 95 -2.79 18.28 16.07
N VAL A 96 -3.94 18.20 15.40
CA VAL A 96 -4.06 17.72 14.02
C VAL A 96 -3.27 18.63 13.09
N ASP A 97 -3.49 19.94 13.16
CA ASP A 97 -2.80 20.93 12.34
C ASP A 97 -1.29 20.90 12.57
N TRP A 98 -0.83 20.69 13.81
CA TRP A 98 0.60 20.53 14.10
C TRP A 98 1.19 19.27 13.47
N ILE A 99 0.50 18.13 13.58
CA ILE A 99 0.96 16.86 13.00
C ILE A 99 1.03 16.99 11.48
N GLU A 100 -0.04 17.47 10.85
CA GLU A 100 -0.14 17.63 9.41
C GLU A 100 0.86 18.65 8.89
N GLY A 101 0.95 19.83 9.51
CA GLY A 101 1.90 20.87 9.14
C GLY A 101 3.36 20.43 9.30
N THR A 102 3.66 19.62 10.32
CA THR A 102 5.02 19.09 10.51
C THR A 102 5.34 18.04 9.45
N LEU A 103 4.44 17.09 9.17
CA LEU A 103 4.67 16.02 8.21
C LEU A 103 4.70 16.53 6.76
N GLU A 104 3.72 17.32 6.35
CA GLU A 104 3.61 17.83 4.98
C GLU A 104 4.55 19.02 4.73
N GLY A 105 4.71 19.91 5.72
CA GLY A 105 5.57 21.09 5.58
C GLY A 105 7.05 20.77 5.74
N ARG A 106 7.45 20.25 6.91
CA ARG A 106 8.86 20.04 7.25
C ARG A 106 9.45 18.80 6.60
N PHE A 107 8.69 17.70 6.57
CA PHE A 107 9.18 16.41 6.05
C PHE A 107 8.73 16.12 4.62
N ARG A 108 7.83 16.93 4.03
CA ARG A 108 7.27 16.74 2.69
C ARG A 108 6.70 15.34 2.46
N LEU A 109 6.18 14.73 3.53
CA LEU A 109 5.54 13.43 3.50
C LEU A 109 4.04 13.65 3.25
N THR A 110 3.51 13.02 2.20
CA THR A 110 2.07 13.06 1.92
C THR A 110 1.33 12.14 2.88
N ILE A 111 0.42 12.72 3.66
CA ILE A 111 -0.45 11.94 4.54
C ILE A 111 -1.51 11.23 3.70
N ASN A 112 -1.68 9.93 3.92
CA ASN A 112 -2.79 9.19 3.32
C ASN A 112 -4.08 9.54 4.09
N ARG A 113 -4.83 10.52 3.58
CA ARG A 113 -6.07 11.03 4.18
C ARG A 113 -7.18 9.99 4.24
N GLU A 114 -7.19 9.00 3.34
CA GLU A 114 -8.16 7.90 3.35
C GLU A 114 -7.92 6.94 4.52
N LYS A 115 -6.65 6.75 4.91
CA LYS A 115 -6.26 5.90 6.05
C LYS A 115 -6.25 6.65 7.38
N THR A 116 -5.97 7.95 7.35
CA THR A 116 -5.83 8.76 8.56
C THR A 116 -7.20 9.11 9.11
N ARG A 117 -7.53 8.59 10.30
CA ARG A 117 -8.82 8.83 10.96
C ARG A 117 -8.61 9.23 12.41
N ILE A 118 -9.30 10.29 12.83
CA ILE A 118 -9.40 10.66 14.23
C ILE A 118 -10.50 9.81 14.85
N VAL A 119 -10.15 8.98 15.85
CA VAL A 119 -11.10 8.09 16.52
C VAL A 119 -11.18 8.45 18.00
N ARG A 120 -12.41 8.66 18.50
CA ARG A 120 -12.67 8.86 19.92
C ARG A 120 -12.95 7.51 20.57
N MET A 121 -11.92 6.86 21.11
CA MET A 121 -12.00 5.53 21.74
C MET A 121 -13.14 5.35 22.77
N ARG A 122 -13.53 6.42 23.47
CA ARG A 122 -14.60 6.39 24.50
C ARG A 122 -16.02 6.38 23.93
N GLN A 123 -16.20 6.69 22.64
CA GLN A 123 -17.53 6.65 22.03
C GLN A 123 -17.94 5.19 21.76
N PRO A 124 -19.17 4.79 22.12
CA PRO A 124 -19.67 3.44 21.84
C PRO A 124 -19.52 3.09 20.36
N GLY A 125 -19.07 1.88 20.07
CA GLY A 125 -18.87 1.39 18.70
C GLY A 125 -17.58 1.88 18.01
N SER A 126 -16.77 2.72 18.65
CA SER A 126 -15.50 3.16 18.08
C SER A 126 -14.42 2.08 18.15
N SER A 127 -13.64 1.93 17.08
CA SER A 127 -12.50 1.03 17.02
C SER A 127 -11.31 1.64 16.27
N LEU A 128 -10.11 1.19 16.63
CA LEU A 128 -8.86 1.51 15.96
C LEU A 128 -8.25 0.24 15.40
N ASP A 129 -8.00 0.25 14.09
CA ASP A 129 -7.25 -0.82 13.45
C ASP A 129 -5.77 -0.42 13.37
N PHE A 130 -4.90 -1.21 13.99
CA PHE A 130 -3.46 -0.98 13.99
C PHE A 130 -2.72 -2.32 13.87
N LEU A 131 -1.76 -2.41 12.93
CA LEU A 131 -0.92 -3.61 12.70
C LEU A 131 -1.67 -4.93 12.54
N GLY A 132 -2.89 -4.89 11.99
CA GLY A 132 -3.72 -6.09 11.80
C GLY A 132 -4.52 -6.53 13.03
N PHE A 133 -4.53 -5.70 14.08
CA PHE A 133 -5.40 -5.83 15.24
C PHE A 133 -6.41 -4.70 15.28
N THR A 134 -7.58 -5.00 15.82
CA THR A 134 -8.62 -4.03 16.13
C THR A 134 -8.65 -3.86 17.65
N LEU A 135 -8.49 -2.61 18.08
CA LEU A 135 -8.60 -2.15 19.47
C LEU A 135 -9.97 -1.52 19.66
N ARG A 136 -10.73 -2.01 20.64
CA ARG A 136 -12.08 -1.50 20.95
C ARG A 136 -12.32 -1.54 22.45
N TYR A 137 -12.95 -0.49 23.00
CA TYR A 137 -13.49 -0.56 24.34
C TYR A 137 -14.81 -1.32 24.34
N ASP A 138 -14.87 -2.37 25.15
CA ASP A 138 -16.05 -3.21 25.30
C ASP A 138 -16.58 -3.10 26.73
N HIS A 139 -17.88 -3.30 26.89
CA HIS A 139 -18.47 -3.35 28.22
C HIS A 139 -18.24 -4.73 28.83
N ASP A 140 -18.00 -4.75 30.14
CA ASP A 140 -17.96 -6.01 30.86
C ASP A 140 -19.30 -6.75 30.73
N ARG A 141 -19.21 -8.01 30.32
CA ARG A 141 -20.33 -8.93 30.15
C ARG A 141 -20.95 -9.34 31.50
N HIS A 142 -20.27 -9.05 32.61
CA HIS A 142 -20.76 -9.30 33.96
C HIS A 142 -21.48 -8.10 34.61
N GLY A 143 -21.83 -7.05 33.85
CA GLY A 143 -22.71 -5.98 34.33
C GLY A 143 -22.10 -5.04 35.39
N ARG A 144 -20.79 -5.12 35.64
CA ARG A 144 -20.09 -4.32 36.66
C ARG A 144 -19.86 -2.84 36.27
N GLY A 145 -20.44 -2.40 35.14
CA GLY A 145 -20.27 -1.04 34.61
C GLY A 145 -18.84 -0.69 34.17
N ARG A 146 -17.91 -1.66 34.14
CA ARG A 146 -16.52 -1.42 33.73
C ARG A 146 -16.38 -1.58 32.23
N THR A 147 -15.60 -0.71 31.62
CA THR A 147 -15.13 -0.87 30.24
C THR A 147 -13.71 -1.41 30.25
N PHE A 148 -13.40 -2.31 29.31
CA PHE A 148 -12.06 -2.83 29.14
C PHE A 148 -11.63 -2.73 27.68
N LEU A 149 -10.33 -2.62 27.46
CA LEU A 149 -9.77 -2.61 26.11
C LEU A 149 -9.69 -4.05 25.60
N ARG A 150 -10.47 -4.35 24.57
CA ARG A 150 -10.39 -5.61 23.83
C ARG A 150 -9.48 -5.42 22.62
N VAL A 151 -8.51 -6.33 22.46
CA VAL A 151 -7.63 -6.40 21.30
C VAL A 151 -7.86 -7.74 20.60
N PHE A 152 -8.18 -7.71 19.31
CA PHE A 152 -8.46 -8.93 18.53
C PHE A 152 -8.02 -8.75 17.07
N PRO A 153 -7.80 -9.84 16.29
CA PRO A 153 -7.37 -9.72 14.90
C PRO A 153 -8.40 -9.00 14.05
N SER A 154 -7.97 -8.03 13.24
CA SER A 154 -8.85 -7.28 12.36
C SER A 154 -9.47 -8.18 11.28
N ALA A 155 -10.67 -7.83 10.79
CA ALA A 155 -11.35 -8.60 9.76
C ALA A 155 -10.46 -8.80 8.51
N LYS A 156 -9.68 -7.78 8.15
CA LYS A 156 -8.69 -7.82 7.07
C LYS A 156 -7.57 -8.84 7.36
N SER A 157 -7.07 -8.89 8.59
CA SER A 157 -6.05 -9.85 9.01
C SER A 157 -6.59 -11.29 8.97
N GLN A 158 -7.80 -11.49 9.51
CA GLN A 158 -8.49 -12.79 9.48
C GLN A 158 -8.73 -13.28 8.05
N GLY A 159 -9.18 -12.40 7.15
CA GLY A 159 -9.38 -12.72 5.74
C GLY A 159 -8.07 -13.14 5.04
N ARG A 160 -6.97 -12.42 5.31
CA ARG A 160 -5.63 -12.79 4.79
C ARG A 160 -5.15 -14.14 5.32
N ALA A 161 -5.36 -14.41 6.61
CA ALA A 161 -5.00 -15.69 7.22
C ALA A 161 -5.78 -16.86 6.60
N ARG A 162 -7.11 -16.70 6.44
CA ARG A 162 -7.98 -17.68 5.77
C ARG A 162 -7.56 -17.93 4.32
N ALA A 163 -7.32 -16.86 3.56
CA ALA A 163 -6.86 -16.97 2.18
C ALA A 163 -5.51 -17.69 2.07
N ARG A 164 -4.58 -17.43 3.00
CA ARG A 164 -3.29 -18.13 3.05
C ARG A 164 -3.45 -19.61 3.40
N ALA A 165 -4.35 -19.95 4.32
CA ALA A 165 -4.65 -21.33 4.67
C ALA A 165 -5.26 -22.08 3.48
N ALA A 166 -6.24 -21.48 2.80
CA ALA A 166 -6.87 -22.05 1.60
C ALA A 166 -5.84 -22.31 0.47
N ARG A 167 -4.94 -21.35 0.21
CA ARG A 167 -3.86 -21.53 -0.78
C ARG A 167 -2.93 -22.68 -0.42
N ARG A 168 -2.61 -22.85 0.86
CA ARG A 168 -1.75 -23.95 1.35
C ARG A 168 -2.44 -25.31 1.29
N ALA A 169 -3.76 -25.35 1.50
CA ALA A 169 -4.56 -26.56 1.32
C ALA A 169 -4.61 -26.97 -0.16
N ALA A 170 -4.95 -26.02 -1.05
CA ALA A 170 -4.96 -26.25 -2.50
C ALA A 170 -3.60 -26.69 -3.06
N ALA A 171 -2.49 -26.13 -2.55
CA ALA A 171 -1.15 -26.54 -2.94
C ALA A 171 -0.75 -27.95 -2.42
N ARG A 172 -1.45 -28.48 -1.41
CA ARG A 172 -1.25 -29.85 -0.90
C ARG A 172 -2.11 -30.89 -1.60
N GLU A 173 -3.27 -30.48 -2.13
CA GLU A 173 -4.22 -31.38 -2.80
C GLU A 173 -3.90 -31.64 -4.28
N GLY A 174 -3.01 -30.85 -4.91
CA GLY A 174 -2.37 -31.24 -6.17
C GLY A 174 -3.31 -31.75 -7.27
N THR A 175 -4.50 -31.16 -7.44
CA THR A 175 -5.41 -31.56 -8.51
C THR A 175 -4.78 -31.17 -9.86
N PRO A 176 -4.43 -32.12 -10.75
CA PRO A 176 -4.12 -31.80 -12.13
C PRO A 176 -5.41 -31.30 -12.80
N PRO A 177 -5.35 -30.35 -13.75
CA PRO A 177 -6.50 -30.08 -14.59
C PRO A 177 -6.84 -31.34 -15.38
N GLU A 178 -8.04 -31.89 -15.20
CA GLU A 178 -8.59 -32.90 -16.11
C GLU A 178 -8.67 -32.31 -17.52
N ALA A 179 -8.18 -33.09 -18.47
CA ALA A 179 -8.05 -32.79 -19.89
C ALA A 179 -9.39 -32.86 -20.63
#